data_AF-A0A953Y7J8-F1
#
_entry.id   AF-A0A953Y7J8-F1
#
_cell.length_a   1.000
_cell.length_b   1.000
_cell.length_c   1.000
_cell.angle_alpha   90.00
_cell.angle_beta   90.00
_cell.angle_gamma   90.00
#
_symmetry.space_group_name_H-M   'P 1'
#
loop_
_entity.id
_entity.type
_entity.pdbx_description
1 polymer ?
#
loop_
_entity_poly.entity_id
_entity_poly.type
_entity_poly.pdbx_seq_one_letter_code
_entity_poly.pdbx_strand_id
1 'polypeptide(L)'
;MPEPKKPDLSDSRTFENLKAAFTADCQDVARFRYFANRADLEGSLDSAVLFRAATEGQATRTLGHLEFLSAVCDPVTRVRIGANEQNLRAAISRTSYEGETMYVNFAKTAREEGFDAVAEWFESLAAAELQLQRRFELALASLGPRSSDSSAEHEPLS
;
A
#
# COMPACT_ATOMS: atom_id res chain seq x y z
N MET A 1 6.63 24.58 13.21
CA MET A 1 5.16 24.75 13.10
C MET A 1 4.53 23.42 13.48
N PRO A 2 3.52 23.36 14.36
CA PRO A 2 2.81 22.11 14.60
C PRO A 2 2.13 21.64 13.30
N GLU A 3 2.15 20.34 13.03
CA GLU A 3 1.40 19.79 11.90
C GLU A 3 -0.09 20.13 12.05
N PRO A 4 -0.78 20.49 10.95
CA PRO A 4 -2.21 20.72 11.00
C PRO A 4 -2.93 19.45 11.45
N LYS A 5 -3.85 19.60 12.41
CA LYS A 5 -4.66 18.48 12.91
C LYS A 5 -5.46 17.86 11.76
N LYS A 6 -5.19 16.59 11.45
CA LYS A 6 -5.96 15.84 10.44
C LYS A 6 -7.43 15.72 10.87
N PRO A 7 -8.40 15.84 9.93
CA PRO A 7 -9.82 15.67 10.25
C PRO A 7 -10.08 14.24 10.73
N ASP A 8 -11.03 14.06 11.65
CA ASP A 8 -11.54 12.73 11.98
C ASP A 8 -12.46 12.26 10.86
N LEU A 9 -12.01 11.23 10.14
CA LEU A 9 -12.70 10.66 8.98
C LEU A 9 -13.36 9.32 9.31
N SER A 10 -13.24 8.85 10.55
CA SER A 10 -13.76 7.55 10.98
C SER A 10 -15.26 7.43 10.66
N ASP A 11 -15.66 6.28 10.11
CA ASP A 11 -17.04 5.95 9.72
C ASP A 11 -17.73 6.94 8.75
N SER A 12 -16.98 7.84 8.13
CA SER A 12 -17.53 8.85 7.22
C SER A 12 -17.61 8.35 5.78
N ARG A 13 -18.61 8.84 5.02
CA ARG A 13 -18.63 8.66 3.55
C ARG A 13 -17.42 9.29 2.87
N THR A 14 -16.82 10.32 3.49
CA THR A 14 -15.59 10.96 2.98
C THR A 14 -14.40 10.00 3.02
N PHE A 15 -14.29 9.17 4.06
CA PHE A 15 -13.25 8.14 4.14
C PHE A 15 -13.38 7.12 3.01
N GLU A 16 -14.60 6.64 2.75
CA GLU A 16 -14.85 5.70 1.64
C GLU A 16 -14.59 6.35 0.27
N ASN A 17 -14.94 7.63 0.09
CA ASN A 17 -14.62 8.37 -1.12
C ASN A 17 -13.10 8.54 -1.33
N LEU A 18 -12.36 8.83 -0.26
CA LEU A 18 -10.90 8.93 -0.31
C LEU A 18 -10.25 7.59 -0.63
N LYS A 19 -10.75 6.49 -0.08
CA LYS A 19 -10.29 5.14 -0.40
C LYS A 19 -10.56 4.78 -1.87
N ALA A 20 -11.75 5.13 -2.37
CA ALA A 20 -12.09 4.93 -3.78
C ALA A 20 -11.16 5.74 -4.70
N ALA A 21 -10.92 7.01 -4.39
CA ALA A 21 -9.99 7.87 -5.14
C ALA A 21 -8.54 7.35 -5.09
N PHE A 22 -8.06 6.94 -3.90
CA PHE A 22 -6.75 6.30 -3.73
C PHE A 22 -6.61 5.06 -4.63
N THR A 23 -7.65 4.22 -4.68
CA THR A 23 -7.65 3.01 -5.51
C THR A 23 -7.65 3.34 -7.00
N ALA A 24 -8.46 4.31 -7.42
CA ALA A 24 -8.52 4.74 -8.82
C ALA A 24 -7.19 5.32 -9.29
N ASP A 25 -6.58 6.22 -8.51
CA ASP A 25 -5.30 6.84 -8.88
C ASP A 25 -4.16 5.80 -8.87
N CYS A 26 -4.17 4.81 -7.95
CA CYS A 26 -3.23 3.67 -8.01
C CYS A 26 -3.36 2.86 -9.31
N GLN A 27 -4.59 2.61 -9.76
CA GLN A 27 -4.85 1.90 -11.02
C GLN A 27 -4.37 2.73 -12.22
N ASP A 28 -4.61 4.03 -12.21
CA ASP A 28 -4.18 4.94 -13.27
C ASP A 28 -2.65 5.02 -13.38
N VAL A 29 -1.92 5.04 -12.25
CA VAL A 29 -0.44 4.97 -12.26
C VAL A 29 0.04 3.73 -13.03
N ALA A 30 -0.51 2.55 -12.72
CA ALA A 30 -0.09 1.31 -13.37
C ALA A 30 -0.45 1.31 -14.87
N ARG A 31 -1.66 1.77 -15.21
CA ARG A 31 -2.16 1.82 -16.59
C ARG A 31 -1.39 2.80 -17.45
N PHE A 32 -1.18 4.03 -16.98
CA PHE A 32 -0.48 5.06 -17.74
C PHE A 32 0.99 4.73 -17.93
N ARG A 33 1.64 4.08 -16.95
CA ARG A 33 2.98 3.53 -17.14
C ARG A 33 3.01 2.49 -18.25
N TYR A 34 2.03 1.58 -18.30
CA TYR A 34 1.91 0.62 -19.38
C TYR A 34 1.68 1.30 -20.74
N PHE A 35 0.78 2.29 -20.80
CA PHE A 35 0.49 3.05 -22.03
C PHE A 35 1.69 3.86 -22.53
N ALA A 36 2.48 4.45 -21.63
CA ALA A 36 3.72 5.13 -22.01
C ALA A 36 4.68 4.17 -22.73
N ASN A 37 4.89 2.97 -22.16
CA ASN A 37 5.75 1.96 -22.78
C ASN A 37 5.21 1.49 -24.14
N ARG A 38 3.88 1.37 -24.28
CA ARG A 38 3.24 1.06 -25.56
C ARG A 38 3.46 2.16 -26.60
N ALA A 39 3.30 3.42 -26.20
CA ALA A 39 3.52 4.57 -27.06
C ALA A 39 4.98 4.68 -27.53
N ASP A 40 5.95 4.35 -26.66
CA ASP A 40 7.37 4.28 -27.04
C ASP A 40 7.63 3.23 -28.13
N LEU A 41 7.05 2.04 -27.99
CA LEU A 41 7.17 0.97 -29.00
C LEU A 41 6.52 1.34 -30.34
N GLU A 42 5.49 2.20 -30.31
CA GLU A 42 4.78 2.70 -31.48
C GLU A 42 5.42 3.97 -32.08
N GLY A 43 6.50 4.49 -31.46
CA GLY A 43 7.17 5.71 -31.90
C GLY A 43 6.39 7.01 -31.62
N SER A 44 5.34 6.94 -30.81
CA SER A 44 4.46 8.07 -30.47
C SER A 44 5.01 8.84 -29.26
N LEU A 45 6.11 9.57 -29.47
CA LEU A 45 6.87 10.23 -28.41
C LEU A 45 6.04 11.23 -27.57
N ASP A 46 5.20 12.06 -28.21
CA ASP A 46 4.37 13.03 -27.49
C ASP A 46 3.37 12.36 -26.55
N SER A 47 2.75 11.26 -27.01
CA SER A 47 1.85 10.45 -26.19
C SER A 47 2.59 9.79 -25.02
N ALA A 48 3.80 9.27 -25.25
CA ALA A 48 4.61 8.68 -24.20
C ALA A 48 4.97 9.71 -23.12
N VAL A 49 5.37 10.93 -23.52
CA VAL A 49 5.64 12.04 -22.59
C VAL A 49 4.39 12.41 -21.79
N LEU A 50 3.23 12.52 -22.44
CA LEU A 50 1.97 12.83 -21.78
C LEU A 50 1.58 11.75 -20.75
N PHE A 51 1.67 10.46 -21.09
CA PHE A 51 1.35 9.39 -20.16
C PHE A 51 2.31 9.34 -18.97
N ARG A 52 3.60 9.64 -19.18
CA ARG A 52 4.59 9.74 -18.09
C ARG A 52 4.26 10.90 -17.15
N ALA A 53 3.97 12.08 -17.69
CA ALA A 53 3.56 13.23 -16.90
C ALA A 53 2.27 12.94 -16.10
N ALA A 54 1.29 12.28 -16.73
CA ALA A 54 0.07 11.86 -16.06
C ALA A 54 0.34 10.85 -14.93
N THR A 55 1.26 9.90 -15.13
CA THR A 55 1.67 8.91 -14.11
C THR A 55 2.22 9.60 -12.86
N GLU A 56 3.08 10.61 -13.01
CA GLU A 56 3.63 11.38 -11.88
C GLU A 56 2.55 12.20 -11.15
N GLY A 57 1.63 12.80 -11.92
CA GLY A 57 0.50 13.53 -11.35
C GLY A 57 -0.45 12.62 -10.55
N GLN A 58 -0.70 11.40 -11.05
CA GLN A 58 -1.49 10.38 -10.35
C GLN A 58 -0.78 9.90 -9.08
N ALA A 59 0.52 9.59 -9.16
CA ALA A 59 1.31 9.15 -8.02
C ALA A 59 1.33 10.19 -6.88
N THR A 60 1.44 11.48 -7.25
CA THR A 60 1.38 12.59 -6.28
C THR A 60 0.01 12.63 -5.57
N ARG A 61 -1.08 12.45 -6.31
CA ARG A 61 -2.43 12.41 -5.73
C ARG A 61 -2.67 11.18 -4.86
N THR A 62 -2.17 10.00 -5.26
CA THR A 62 -2.18 8.79 -4.44
C THR A 62 -1.57 9.04 -3.06
N LEU A 63 -0.39 9.68 -3.00
CA LEU A 63 0.26 10.05 -1.74
C LEU A 63 -0.60 11.05 -0.94
N GLY A 64 -1.15 12.07 -1.62
CA GLY A 64 -2.05 13.04 -0.98
C GLY A 64 -3.30 12.41 -0.37
N HIS A 65 -3.91 11.42 -1.03
CA HIS A 65 -5.02 10.66 -0.45
C HIS A 65 -4.60 9.86 0.78
N LEU A 66 -3.44 9.21 0.71
CA LEU A 66 -2.91 8.41 1.82
C LEU A 66 -2.62 9.26 3.06
N GLU A 67 -2.20 10.52 2.89
CA GLU A 67 -2.03 11.46 4.00
C GLU A 67 -3.31 11.69 4.81
N PHE A 68 -4.47 11.79 4.16
CA PHE A 68 -5.75 11.90 4.87
C PHE A 68 -6.17 10.56 5.47
N LEU A 69 -6.06 9.48 4.71
CA LEU A 69 -6.46 8.13 5.14
C LEU A 69 -5.65 7.64 6.34
N SER A 70 -4.38 8.04 6.46
CA SER A 70 -3.49 7.66 7.55
C SER A 70 -3.98 8.11 8.92
N ALA A 71 -4.89 9.11 8.98
CA ALA A 71 -5.51 9.54 10.23
C ALA A 71 -6.39 8.44 10.86
N VAL A 72 -6.91 7.53 10.02
CA VAL A 72 -7.79 6.43 10.44
C VAL A 72 -7.01 5.12 10.45
N CYS A 73 -6.62 4.63 9.27
CA CYS A 73 -5.87 3.38 9.08
C CYS A 73 -5.38 3.23 7.64
N ASP A 74 -4.57 2.19 7.41
CA ASP A 74 -4.25 1.72 6.07
C ASP A 74 -5.53 1.29 5.32
N PRO A 75 -5.80 1.84 4.12
CA PRO A 75 -7.07 1.62 3.42
C PRO A 75 -7.24 0.18 2.90
N VAL A 76 -6.16 -0.61 2.86
CA VAL A 76 -6.11 -1.98 2.35
C VAL A 76 -6.21 -2.98 3.50
N THR A 77 -5.40 -2.82 4.54
CA THR A 77 -5.24 -3.77 5.65
C THR A 77 -6.03 -3.41 6.90
N ARG A 78 -6.50 -2.16 7.02
CA ARG A 78 -7.08 -1.59 8.26
C ARG A 78 -6.11 -1.55 9.44
N VAL A 79 -4.84 -1.88 9.25
CA VAL A 79 -3.78 -1.68 10.25
C VAL A 79 -3.44 -0.19 10.33
N ARG A 80 -3.09 0.33 11.51
CA ARG A 80 -2.73 1.74 11.66
C ARG A 80 -1.48 2.09 10.84
N ILE A 81 -1.50 3.23 10.16
CA ILE A 81 -0.31 3.86 9.55
C ILE A 81 0.29 4.84 10.56
N GLY A 82 1.62 4.92 10.63
CA GLY A 82 2.28 5.92 11.46
C GLY A 82 3.77 5.66 11.62
N ALA A 83 4.20 5.41 12.86
CA ALA A 83 5.61 5.12 13.14
C ALA A 83 6.07 3.87 12.37
N ASN A 84 7.38 3.75 12.13
CA ASN A 84 7.93 2.69 11.29
C ASN A 84 7.47 1.28 11.71
N GLU A 85 7.35 1.03 13.02
CA GLU A 85 6.80 -0.24 13.54
C GLU A 85 5.39 -0.54 13.01
N GLN A 86 4.51 0.47 12.98
CA GLN A 86 3.13 0.34 12.50
C GLN A 86 3.09 0.09 11.00
N ASN A 87 3.93 0.80 10.24
CA ASN A 87 4.03 0.61 8.79
C ASN A 87 4.53 -0.79 8.44
N LEU A 88 5.52 -1.31 9.17
CA LEU A 88 6.01 -2.69 9.01
C LEU A 88 4.91 -3.71 9.32
N ARG A 89 4.12 -3.51 10.38
CA ARG A 89 2.98 -4.39 10.71
C ARG A 89 1.91 -4.37 9.62
N ALA A 90 1.60 -3.20 9.06
CA ALA A 90 0.68 -3.08 7.93
C ALA A 90 1.21 -3.84 6.70
N ALA A 91 2.51 -3.67 6.38
CA ALA A 91 3.15 -4.39 5.28
C ALA A 91 3.13 -5.91 5.47
N ILE A 92 3.48 -6.41 6.66
CA ILE A 92 3.42 -7.86 7.00
C ILE A 92 1.99 -8.39 6.82
N SER A 93 0.99 -7.67 7.34
CA SER A 93 -0.42 -8.05 7.19
C SER A 93 -0.83 -8.15 5.72
N ARG A 94 -0.34 -7.24 4.87
CA ARG A 94 -0.63 -7.25 3.44
C ARG A 94 0.03 -8.43 2.75
N THR A 95 1.35 -8.56 2.88
CA THR A 95 2.12 -9.58 2.16
C THR A 95 1.78 -11.01 2.59
N SER A 96 1.44 -11.22 3.88
CA SER A 96 0.96 -12.53 4.35
C SER A 96 -0.38 -12.90 3.72
N TYR A 97 -1.35 -11.99 3.68
CA TYR A 97 -2.62 -12.25 2.99
C TYR A 97 -2.42 -12.54 1.49
N GLU A 98 -1.54 -11.79 0.83
CA GLU A 98 -1.24 -12.02 -0.59
C GLU A 98 -0.62 -13.38 -0.84
N GLY A 99 0.43 -13.70 -0.07
CA GLY A 99 1.23 -14.92 -0.23
C GLY A 99 0.53 -16.20 0.22
N GLU A 100 -0.24 -16.15 1.31
CA GLU A 100 -0.86 -17.33 1.91
C GLU A 100 -2.27 -17.58 1.41
N THR A 101 -2.99 -16.53 0.99
CA THR A 101 -4.42 -16.62 0.66
C THR A 101 -4.73 -16.16 -0.76
N MET A 102 -4.45 -14.90 -1.10
CA MET A 102 -4.95 -14.28 -2.33
C MET A 102 -4.41 -14.96 -3.58
N TYR A 103 -3.08 -15.00 -3.73
CA TYR A 103 -2.46 -15.55 -4.94
C TYR A 103 -2.57 -17.08 -5.01
N VAL A 104 -2.60 -17.77 -3.87
CA VAL A 104 -2.87 -19.22 -3.83
C VAL A 104 -4.26 -19.54 -4.38
N ASN A 105 -5.28 -18.79 -3.95
CA ASN A 105 -6.64 -18.97 -4.45
C ASN A 105 -6.76 -18.59 -5.93
N PHE A 106 -6.10 -17.52 -6.36
CA PHE A 106 -6.09 -17.10 -7.76
C PHE A 106 -5.43 -18.15 -8.66
N ALA A 107 -4.30 -18.73 -8.23
CA ALA A 107 -3.64 -19.82 -8.95
C ALA A 107 -4.55 -21.04 -9.10
N LYS A 108 -5.24 -21.42 -8.01
CA LYS A 108 -6.21 -22.51 -8.02
C LYS A 108 -7.33 -22.27 -9.04
N THR A 109 -7.98 -21.11 -9.01
CA THR A 109 -9.02 -20.75 -9.97
C THR A 109 -8.50 -20.77 -11.40
N ALA A 110 -7.32 -20.19 -11.67
CA ALA A 110 -6.71 -20.19 -13.00
C ALA A 110 -6.48 -21.63 -13.52
N ARG A 111 -6.06 -22.55 -12.65
CA ARG A 111 -5.87 -23.97 -13.01
C ARG A 111 -7.19 -24.69 -13.28
N GLU A 112 -8.22 -24.43 -12.48
CA GLU A 112 -9.57 -24.97 -12.67
C GLU A 112 -10.18 -24.53 -14.01
N GLU A 113 -9.83 -23.31 -14.47
CA GLU A 113 -10.27 -22.75 -15.75
C GLU A 113 -9.35 -23.10 -16.93
N GLY A 114 -8.24 -23.80 -16.70
CA GLY A 114 -7.30 -24.24 -17.74
C GLY A 114 -6.26 -23.19 -18.17
N PHE A 115 -6.03 -22.15 -17.37
CA PHE A 115 -5.03 -21.10 -17.59
C PHE A 115 -3.71 -21.39 -16.86
N ASP A 116 -3.03 -22.48 -17.20
CA ASP A 116 -1.84 -22.96 -16.48
C ASP A 116 -0.73 -21.91 -16.34
N ALA A 117 -0.41 -21.18 -17.41
CA ALA A 117 0.62 -20.14 -17.37
C ALA A 117 0.28 -18.98 -16.40
N VAL A 118 -1.01 -18.68 -16.23
CA VAL A 118 -1.47 -17.66 -15.27
C VAL A 118 -1.44 -18.22 -13.85
N ALA A 119 -1.77 -19.50 -13.67
CA ALA A 119 -1.65 -20.17 -12.39
C ALA A 119 -0.20 -20.18 -11.89
N GLU A 120 0.76 -20.60 -12.73
CA GLU A 120 2.19 -20.57 -12.43
C GLU A 120 2.69 -19.16 -12.10
N TRP A 121 2.18 -18.16 -12.82
CA TRP A 121 2.47 -16.76 -12.52
C TRP A 121 1.99 -16.37 -11.12
N PHE A 122 0.74 -16.68 -10.76
CA PHE A 122 0.23 -16.40 -9.42
C PHE A 122 0.98 -17.16 -8.32
N GLU A 123 1.38 -18.41 -8.55
CA GLU A 123 2.22 -19.17 -7.61
C GLU A 123 3.58 -18.48 -7.39
N SER A 124 4.19 -17.95 -8.46
CA SER A 124 5.44 -17.19 -8.33
C SER A 124 5.28 -15.90 -7.52
N LEU A 125 4.13 -15.21 -7.66
CA LEU A 125 3.80 -14.04 -6.87
C LEU A 125 3.57 -14.39 -5.40
N ALA A 126 2.84 -15.48 -5.13
CA ALA A 126 2.66 -15.97 -3.76
C ALA A 126 4.00 -16.20 -3.05
N ALA A 127 4.95 -16.86 -3.74
CA ALA A 127 6.29 -17.10 -3.20
C ALA A 127 7.08 -15.79 -2.97
N ALA A 128 6.95 -14.81 -3.87
CA ALA A 128 7.59 -13.50 -3.74
C ALA A 128 7.06 -12.71 -2.53
N GLU A 129 5.74 -12.69 -2.33
CA GLU A 129 5.11 -11.99 -1.20
C GLU A 129 5.49 -12.61 0.14
N LEU A 130 5.56 -13.95 0.23
CA LEU A 130 6.07 -14.63 1.42
C LEU A 130 7.55 -14.30 1.71
N GLN A 131 8.36 -14.03 0.67
CA GLN A 131 9.72 -13.55 0.87
C GLN A 131 9.75 -12.11 1.40
N LEU A 132 8.88 -11.23 0.89
CA LEU A 132 8.76 -9.86 1.37
C LEU A 132 8.28 -9.82 2.83
N GLN A 133 7.27 -10.64 3.17
CA GLN A 133 6.80 -10.80 4.55
C GLN A 133 7.95 -11.11 5.51
N ARG A 134 8.76 -12.13 5.21
CA ARG A 134 9.92 -12.50 6.05
C ARG A 134 10.91 -11.34 6.22
N ARG A 135 11.13 -10.54 5.17
CA ARG A 135 12.03 -9.38 5.26
C ARG A 135 11.45 -8.28 6.16
N PHE A 136 10.14 -8.02 6.09
CA PHE A 136 9.49 -7.06 6.97
C PHE A 136 9.45 -7.54 8.43
N GLU A 137 9.25 -8.83 8.67
CA GLU A 137 9.32 -9.42 10.02
C GLU A 137 10.72 -9.26 10.64
N LEU A 138 11.78 -9.51 9.86
CA LEU A 138 13.16 -9.27 10.31
C LEU A 138 13.44 -7.79 10.59
N ALA A 139 12.94 -6.88 9.73
CA ALA A 139 13.07 -5.45 9.95
C ALA A 139 12.34 -4.99 11.21
N LEU A 140 11.14 -5.54 11.47
CA LEU A 140 10.35 -5.27 12.67
C LEU A 140 11.06 -5.76 13.93
N ALA A 141 11.58 -7.00 13.92
CA ALA A 141 12.35 -7.55 15.03
C ALA A 141 13.61 -6.73 15.34
N SER A 142 14.20 -6.08 14.32
CA SER A 142 15.40 -5.26 14.45
C SER A 142 15.15 -3.89 15.09
N LEU A 143 13.90 -3.45 15.27
CA LEU A 143 13.58 -2.17 15.91
C LEU A 143 13.87 -2.14 17.43
N GLY A 144 14.16 -3.30 18.03
CA GLY A 144 14.40 -3.43 19.47
C GLY A 144 13.16 -3.23 20.34
N PRO A 145 13.21 -3.57 21.64
CA PRO A 145 12.12 -3.27 22.55
C PRO A 145 11.99 -1.74 22.72
N ARG A 146 10.78 -1.19 22.54
CA ARG A 146 10.50 0.20 22.91
C ARG A 146 10.84 0.36 24.39
N SER A 147 11.66 1.36 24.72
CA SER A 147 11.73 1.87 26.09
C SER A 147 10.33 2.32 26.49
N SER A 148 9.68 1.56 27.35
CA SER A 148 8.42 1.93 27.98
C SER A 148 8.61 3.17 28.85
N ASP A 149 7.66 4.10 28.75
CA ASP A 149 7.36 5.21 29.67
C ASP A 149 8.45 6.24 30.02
N SER A 150 8.26 7.45 29.51
CA SER A 150 8.73 8.69 30.14
C SER A 150 7.59 9.70 30.18
N SER A 151 6.54 9.40 30.93
CA SER A 151 5.61 10.42 31.44
C SER A 151 4.80 9.85 32.61
N ALA A 152 5.52 9.49 33.67
CA ALA A 152 4.96 9.42 35.01
C ALA A 152 5.93 10.17 35.93
N GLU A 153 5.63 11.45 36.19
CA GLU A 153 5.96 12.17 37.42
C GLU A 153 5.40 13.61 37.29
N HIS A 154 4.14 13.76 37.70
CA HIS A 154 3.65 15.05 38.19
C HIS A 154 3.48 14.87 39.70
N GLU A 155 4.54 15.18 40.45
CA GLU A 155 4.47 15.37 41.89
C GLU A 155 3.44 16.48 42.20
N PRO A 156 2.58 16.31 43.21
CA PRO A 156 1.81 17.42 43.73
C PRO A 156 2.72 18.27 44.62
N LEU A 157 2.91 19.54 44.25
CA LEU A 157 3.50 20.54 45.14
C LEU A 157 2.59 20.75 46.35
N SER A 158 3.24 20.73 47.52
CA SER A 158 2.70 20.95 48.86
C SER A 158 2.15 22.36 49.07
#